data_AF-A0A7X7A298-F1
#
_entry.id   AF-A0A7X7A298-F1
#
_cell.length_a   1.000
_cell.length_b   1.000
_cell.length_c   1.000
_cell.angle_alpha   90.00
_cell.angle_beta   90.00
_cell.angle_gamma   90.00
#
_symmetry.space_group_name_H-M   'P 1'
#
loop_
_entity.id
_entity.type
_entity.pdbx_description
1 polymer ?
#
loop_
_entity_poly.entity_id
_entity_poly.type
_entity_poly.pdbx_seq_one_letter_code
_entity_poly.pdbx_strand_id
1 'polypeptide(L)'
;MQRKLLLGVEAIGQAAIDAGISGAYGYPGTPSTEITEYIQLSQTAIERNIHREWSANEKTALETALGMSYAGKRSLTSMKHVGLNVAADVFMNMAITGIHGGMVVAVADDPSQHSSQNEQDSRFYGKFAMIPVFEPSSQQEAYDMTY
;
A
#
# COMPACT_ATOMS: atom_id res chain seq x y z
N MET A 1 23.08 9.87 -6.94
CA MET A 1 21.94 8.95 -6.88
C MET A 1 22.42 7.56 -7.23
N GLN A 2 22.08 6.56 -6.41
CA GLN A 2 22.38 5.16 -6.67
C GLN A 2 21.26 4.56 -7.53
N ARG A 3 21.59 3.83 -8.60
CA ARG A 3 20.60 3.09 -9.39
C ARG A 3 20.46 1.68 -8.81
N LYS A 4 19.22 1.24 -8.59
CA LYS A 4 18.88 -0.12 -8.17
C LYS A 4 18.01 -0.77 -9.24
N LEU A 5 18.17 -2.08 -9.44
CA LEU A 5 17.25 -2.88 -10.23
C LEU A 5 16.25 -3.48 -9.25
N LEU A 6 14.98 -3.12 -9.39
CA LEU A 6 13.88 -3.51 -8.52
C LEU A 6 12.71 -4.01 -9.37
N LEU A 7 11.91 -4.92 -8.82
CA LEU A 7 10.55 -5.17 -9.29
C LEU A 7 9.65 -3.96 -8.99
N GLY A 8 8.48 -3.89 -9.60
CA GLY A 8 7.54 -2.78 -9.35
C GLY A 8 7.10 -2.68 -7.88
N VAL A 9 6.80 -3.82 -7.27
CA VAL A 9 6.45 -3.92 -5.83
C VAL A 9 7.60 -3.52 -4.90
N GLU A 10 8.83 -3.89 -5.26
CA GLU A 10 10.02 -3.47 -4.51
C GLU A 10 10.30 -1.97 -4.66
N ALA A 11 10.02 -1.39 -5.84
CA ALA A 11 10.12 0.05 -6.08
C ALA A 11 9.13 0.84 -5.21
N ILE A 12 7.89 0.36 -5.06
CA ILE A 12 6.91 0.91 -4.12
C ILE A 12 7.42 0.83 -2.68
N GLY A 13 7.93 -0.34 -2.27
CA GLY A 13 8.51 -0.54 -0.94
C GLY A 13 9.68 0.41 -0.64
N GLN A 14 10.60 0.55 -1.58
CA GLN A 14 11.74 1.46 -1.48
C GLN A 14 11.30 2.93 -1.44
N ALA A 15 10.38 3.33 -2.30
CA ALA A 15 9.84 4.69 -2.32
C ALA A 15 9.16 5.05 -1.00
N ALA A 16 8.38 4.13 -0.43
CA ALA A 16 7.72 4.37 0.85
C ALA A 16 8.73 4.60 1.99
N ILE A 17 9.82 3.82 2.03
CA ILE A 17 10.92 4.05 2.98
C ILE A 17 11.54 5.43 2.75
N ASP A 18 11.84 5.78 1.51
CA ASP A 18 12.49 7.05 1.15
C ASP A 18 11.60 8.26 1.43
N ALA A 19 10.27 8.13 1.23
CA ALA A 19 9.22 9.11 1.58
C ALA A 19 9.05 9.29 3.10
N GLY A 20 9.61 8.36 3.87
CA GLY A 20 9.66 8.38 5.30
C GLY A 20 8.38 7.96 6.01
N ILE A 21 7.78 6.86 5.53
CA ILE A 21 6.73 6.17 6.28
C ILE A 21 7.21 5.84 7.71
N SER A 22 6.26 5.88 8.65
CA SER A 22 6.44 5.36 10.00
C SER A 22 5.90 3.95 10.16
N GLY A 23 5.11 3.47 9.18
CA GLY A 23 4.60 2.11 9.20
C GLY A 23 4.07 1.62 7.86
N ALA A 24 4.22 0.32 7.64
CA ALA A 24 3.65 -0.46 6.55
C ALA A 24 2.79 -1.58 7.15
N TYR A 25 1.58 -1.74 6.63
CA TYR A 25 0.59 -2.68 7.15
C TYR A 25 0.00 -3.51 6.00
N GLY A 26 0.00 -4.82 6.13
CA GLY A 26 -0.59 -5.68 5.11
C GLY A 26 -1.03 -7.02 5.70
N TYR A 27 -1.78 -7.76 4.89
CA TYR A 27 -2.06 -9.17 5.09
C TYR A 27 -1.54 -9.92 3.85
N PRO A 28 -0.98 -11.15 3.99
CA PRO A 28 -0.40 -11.85 2.85
C PRO A 28 -1.38 -12.03 1.69
N GLY A 29 -0.98 -11.55 0.50
CA GLY A 29 -1.75 -11.61 -0.73
C GLY A 29 -0.89 -11.32 -1.95
N THR A 30 -0.37 -12.36 -2.61
CA THR A 30 0.54 -12.23 -3.78
C THR A 30 -0.13 -11.50 -4.94
N PRO A 31 0.48 -10.50 -5.59
CA PRO A 31 1.88 -10.08 -5.44
C PRO A 31 2.13 -8.99 -4.38
N SER A 32 1.09 -8.42 -3.76
CA SER A 32 1.23 -7.29 -2.82
C SER A 32 2.06 -7.61 -1.56
N THR A 33 2.20 -8.90 -1.20
CA THR A 33 3.05 -9.39 -0.10
C THR A 33 4.48 -8.87 -0.18
N GLU A 34 5.04 -8.84 -1.40
CA GLU A 34 6.45 -8.49 -1.63
C GLU A 34 6.76 -7.04 -1.25
N ILE A 35 5.75 -6.14 -1.25
CA ILE A 35 5.92 -4.75 -0.77
C ILE A 35 6.26 -4.76 0.74
N THR A 36 5.46 -5.46 1.54
CA THR A 36 5.66 -5.56 2.99
C THR A 36 6.94 -6.31 3.32
N GLU A 37 7.24 -7.41 2.63
CA GLU A 37 8.48 -8.18 2.83
C GLU A 37 9.72 -7.35 2.52
N TYR A 38 9.70 -6.59 1.42
CA TYR A 38 10.78 -5.66 1.10
C TYR A 38 11.04 -4.66 2.22
N ILE A 39 9.97 -4.06 2.76
CA ILE A 39 10.07 -3.11 3.88
C ILE A 39 10.55 -3.82 5.15
N GLN A 40 10.06 -5.02 5.44
CA GLN A 40 10.47 -5.85 6.60
C GLN A 40 11.98 -6.10 6.62
N LEU A 41 12.55 -6.45 5.47
CA LEU A 41 13.95 -6.83 5.30
C LEU A 41 14.89 -5.63 5.08
N SER A 42 14.35 -4.43 4.84
CA SER A 42 15.16 -3.24 4.60
C SER A 42 15.93 -2.83 5.86
N GLN A 43 17.26 -2.73 5.73
CA GLN A 43 18.15 -2.25 6.77
C GLN A 43 17.77 -0.83 7.24
N THR A 44 17.40 0.06 6.31
CA THR A 44 16.96 1.42 6.63
C THR A 44 15.64 1.42 7.41
N ALA A 45 14.71 0.51 7.10
CA ALA A 45 13.45 0.39 7.84
C ALA A 45 13.68 -0.14 9.27
N ILE A 46 14.62 -1.07 9.44
CA ILE A 46 15.07 -1.58 10.75
C ILE A 46 15.67 -0.44 11.58
N GLU A 47 16.65 0.29 11.03
CA GLU A 47 17.35 1.38 11.73
C GLU A 47 16.42 2.51 12.15
N ARG A 48 15.41 2.80 11.33
CA ARG A 48 14.40 3.84 11.59
C ARG A 48 13.23 3.37 12.44
N ASN A 49 13.23 2.10 12.85
CA ASN A 49 12.16 1.48 13.61
C ASN A 49 10.77 1.66 12.96
N ILE A 50 10.68 1.49 11.63
CA ILE A 50 9.41 1.55 10.89
C ILE A 50 8.56 0.35 11.30
N HIS A 51 7.30 0.58 11.67
CA HIS A 51 6.36 -0.50 11.98
C HIS A 51 6.08 -1.33 10.73
N ARG A 52 6.23 -2.64 10.77
CA ARG A 52 6.17 -3.47 9.55
C ARG A 52 5.73 -4.91 9.81
N GLU A 53 4.92 -5.12 10.84
CA GLU A 53 4.38 -6.44 11.16
C GLU A 53 3.12 -6.76 10.32
N TRP A 54 2.90 -8.06 10.08
CA TRP A 54 1.69 -8.53 9.43
C TRP A 54 0.46 -8.24 10.29
N SER A 55 -0.61 -7.79 9.64
CA SER A 55 -1.92 -7.60 10.27
C SER A 55 -2.73 -8.90 10.27
N ALA A 56 -3.83 -8.94 11.02
CA ALA A 56 -4.68 -10.13 11.09
C ALA A 56 -5.50 -10.38 9.82
N ASN A 57 -5.86 -9.29 9.11
CA ASN A 57 -6.53 -9.27 7.81
C ASN A 57 -6.40 -7.87 7.18
N GLU A 58 -6.90 -7.69 5.96
CA GLU A 58 -6.83 -6.45 5.19
C GLU A 58 -7.61 -5.29 5.82
N LYS A 59 -8.76 -5.57 6.44
CA LYS A 59 -9.52 -4.57 7.18
C LYS A 59 -8.67 -3.98 8.31
N THR A 60 -8.08 -4.83 9.15
CA THR A 60 -7.22 -4.42 10.26
C THR A 60 -5.95 -3.71 9.78
N ALA A 61 -5.40 -4.14 8.63
CA ALA A 61 -4.25 -3.48 8.02
C ALA A 61 -4.57 -2.03 7.63
N LEU A 62 -5.68 -1.81 6.92
CA LEU A 62 -6.10 -0.48 6.50
C LEU A 62 -6.49 0.40 7.69
N GLU A 63 -7.19 -0.13 8.69
CA GLU A 63 -7.54 0.63 9.92
C GLU A 63 -6.30 1.06 10.69
N THR A 64 -5.28 0.20 10.77
CA THR A 64 -4.06 0.50 11.50
C THR A 64 -3.21 1.53 10.75
N ALA A 65 -3.10 1.39 9.42
CA ALA A 65 -2.47 2.40 8.56
C ALA A 65 -3.17 3.77 8.67
N LEU A 66 -4.50 3.77 8.69
CA LEU A 66 -5.31 4.97 8.87
C LEU A 66 -5.11 5.59 10.25
N GLY A 67 -5.09 4.78 11.32
CA GLY A 67 -4.81 5.23 12.68
C GLY A 67 -3.43 5.89 12.81
N MET A 68 -2.41 5.32 12.17
CA MET A 68 -1.09 5.94 12.08
C MET A 68 -1.15 7.29 11.33
N SER A 69 -1.91 7.36 10.24
CA SER A 69 -2.11 8.60 9.50
C SER A 69 -2.80 9.68 10.32
N TYR A 70 -3.81 9.32 11.13
CA TYR A 70 -4.45 10.25 12.07
C TYR A 70 -3.51 10.79 13.14
N ALA A 71 -2.52 10.00 13.56
CA ALA A 71 -1.44 10.45 14.44
C ALA A 71 -0.42 11.38 13.75
N GLY A 72 -0.67 11.82 12.51
CA GLY A 72 0.17 12.73 11.75
C GLY A 72 1.42 12.07 11.16
N LYS A 73 1.42 10.74 11.02
CA LYS A 73 2.54 9.98 10.46
C LYS A 73 2.20 9.44 9.08
N ARG A 74 3.22 9.27 8.23
CA ARG A 74 3.04 8.65 6.91
C ARG A 74 2.90 7.15 7.05
N SER A 75 1.96 6.54 6.35
CA SER A 75 1.74 5.10 6.36
C SER A 75 1.53 4.53 4.96
N LEU A 76 1.80 3.24 4.82
CA LEU A 76 1.46 2.47 3.63
C LEU A 76 0.65 1.25 4.05
N THR A 77 -0.37 0.90 3.27
CA THR A 77 -0.96 -0.42 3.33
C THR A 77 -0.97 -1.09 1.97
N SER A 78 -0.74 -2.40 1.94
CA SER A 78 -0.71 -3.17 0.71
C SER A 78 -1.62 -4.39 0.80
N MET A 79 -2.36 -4.64 -0.29
CA MET A 79 -3.25 -5.78 -0.45
C MET A 79 -3.53 -6.03 -1.94
N LYS A 80 -4.12 -7.18 -2.27
CA LYS A 80 -4.75 -7.38 -3.57
C LYS A 80 -6.11 -6.68 -3.66
N HIS A 81 -6.66 -6.55 -4.86
CA HIS A 81 -8.03 -6.07 -5.10
C HIS A 81 -9.10 -6.79 -4.27
N VAL A 82 -9.01 -8.12 -4.13
CA VAL A 82 -9.95 -8.88 -3.27
C VAL A 82 -9.80 -8.53 -1.79
N GLY A 83 -8.59 -8.18 -1.36
CA GLY A 83 -8.30 -7.67 -0.03
C GLY A 83 -8.90 -6.28 0.20
N LEU A 84 -8.88 -5.43 -0.83
CA LEU A 84 -9.57 -4.14 -0.80
C LEU A 84 -11.09 -4.31 -0.63
N ASN A 85 -11.67 -5.41 -1.13
CA ASN A 85 -13.09 -5.72 -0.87
C ASN A 85 -13.34 -6.02 0.61
N VAL A 86 -12.43 -6.77 1.27
CA VAL A 86 -12.49 -7.02 2.72
C VAL A 86 -12.37 -5.71 3.50
N ALA A 87 -11.54 -4.78 3.00
CA ALA A 87 -11.29 -3.48 3.61
C ALA A 87 -12.23 -2.36 3.11
N ALA A 88 -13.26 -2.67 2.31
CA ALA A 88 -14.05 -1.67 1.59
C ALA A 88 -14.74 -0.67 2.52
N ASP A 89 -15.29 -1.13 3.65
CA ASP A 89 -15.92 -0.26 4.64
C ASP A 89 -14.94 0.83 5.13
N VAL A 90 -13.72 0.43 5.47
CA VAL A 90 -12.68 1.35 5.96
C VAL A 90 -12.24 2.31 4.85
N PHE A 91 -12.05 1.78 3.62
CA PHE A 91 -11.67 2.57 2.45
C PHE A 91 -12.70 3.64 2.10
N MET A 92 -13.99 3.32 2.19
CA MET A 92 -15.06 4.28 1.93
C MET A 92 -15.16 5.33 3.04
N ASN A 93 -15.09 4.90 4.31
CA ASN A 93 -15.20 5.82 5.44
C ASN A 93 -14.01 6.79 5.52
N MET A 94 -12.79 6.35 5.18
CA MET A 94 -11.61 7.22 5.23
C MET A 94 -11.68 8.40 4.25
N ALA A 95 -12.45 8.28 3.16
CA ALA A 95 -12.67 9.40 2.24
C ALA A 95 -13.47 10.54 2.89
N ILE A 96 -14.32 10.21 3.86
CA ILE A 96 -15.16 11.18 4.58
C ILE A 96 -14.40 11.77 5.75
N THR A 97 -13.71 10.94 6.52
CA THR A 97 -12.97 11.36 7.72
C THR A 97 -11.63 12.02 7.39
N GLY A 98 -11.10 11.78 6.19
CA GLY A 98 -9.82 12.30 5.72
C GLY A 98 -8.62 11.58 6.34
N ILE A 99 -7.45 12.19 6.18
CA ILE A 99 -6.16 11.73 6.72
C ILE A 99 -5.33 12.94 7.17
N HIS A 100 -4.34 12.76 8.06
CA HIS A 100 -3.48 13.86 8.54
C HIS A 100 -2.03 13.78 8.06
N GLY A 101 -1.36 12.62 8.18
CA GLY A 101 0.07 12.49 7.88
C GLY A 101 0.39 12.21 6.40
N GLY A 102 -0.49 11.49 5.72
CA GLY A 102 -0.29 10.96 4.37
C GLY A 102 -0.36 9.43 4.38
N MET A 103 -1.06 8.85 3.41
CA MET A 103 -1.23 7.40 3.32
C MET A 103 -1.29 6.94 1.87
N VAL A 104 -0.62 5.83 1.57
CA VAL A 104 -0.74 5.11 0.29
C VAL A 104 -1.46 3.79 0.52
N VAL A 105 -2.48 3.52 -0.29
CA VAL A 105 -3.15 2.22 -0.36
C VAL A 105 -2.69 1.56 -1.66
N ALA A 106 -1.69 0.68 -1.55
CA ALA A 106 -1.12 -0.04 -2.69
C ALA A 106 -1.98 -1.28 -2.98
N VAL A 107 -2.75 -1.22 -4.07
CA VAL A 107 -3.66 -2.29 -4.48
C VAL A 107 -3.09 -3.01 -5.68
N ALA A 108 -2.80 -4.30 -5.52
CA ALA A 108 -2.40 -5.16 -6.62
C ALA A 108 -3.64 -5.71 -7.33
N ASP A 109 -4.09 -5.03 -8.38
CA ASP A 109 -5.13 -5.53 -9.28
C ASP A 109 -4.57 -6.70 -10.13
N ASP A 110 -5.43 -7.68 -10.42
CA ASP A 110 -5.10 -8.87 -11.22
C ASP A 110 -5.98 -8.90 -12.48
N PRO A 111 -5.66 -8.07 -13.50
CA PRO A 111 -6.33 -8.14 -14.79
C PRO A 111 -6.08 -9.52 -15.41
N SER A 112 -7.07 -10.10 -16.07
CA SER A 112 -7.05 -11.49 -16.57
C SER A 112 -7.06 -12.60 -15.51
N GLN A 113 -7.24 -12.30 -14.22
CA GLN A 113 -7.44 -13.32 -13.18
C GLN A 113 -6.31 -14.36 -13.09
N HIS A 114 -5.05 -13.96 -13.21
CA HIS A 114 -3.96 -14.93 -13.25
C HIS A 114 -3.82 -15.71 -11.94
N SER A 115 -4.20 -15.10 -10.82
CA SER A 115 -4.01 -15.65 -9.48
C SER A 115 -5.11 -15.19 -8.51
N SER A 116 -6.27 -14.80 -9.04
CA SER A 116 -7.45 -14.38 -8.28
C SER A 116 -8.70 -15.11 -8.74
N GLN A 117 -9.73 -15.11 -7.89
CA GLN A 117 -11.04 -15.68 -8.19
C GLN A 117 -11.78 -14.86 -9.24
N ASN A 118 -11.59 -13.54 -9.23
CA ASN A 118 -12.27 -12.56 -10.09
C ASN A 118 -11.30 -11.49 -10.61
N GLU A 119 -11.61 -10.96 -11.79
CA GLU A 119 -11.00 -9.75 -12.32
C GLU A 119 -11.68 -8.59 -11.61
N GLN A 120 -10.91 -7.58 -11.25
CA GLN A 120 -11.44 -6.37 -10.63
C GLN A 120 -10.58 -5.19 -10.98
N ASP A 121 -11.28 -4.09 -11.24
CA ASP A 121 -10.69 -2.80 -11.50
C ASP A 121 -10.95 -1.89 -10.30
N SER A 122 -9.90 -1.65 -9.52
CA SER A 122 -9.98 -0.83 -8.31
C SER A 122 -10.21 0.65 -8.58
N ARG A 123 -10.13 1.10 -9.84
CA ARG A 123 -10.48 2.49 -10.21
C ARG A 123 -11.93 2.81 -9.95
N PHE A 124 -12.83 1.82 -10.00
CA PHE A 124 -14.23 2.04 -9.65
C PHE A 124 -14.41 2.35 -8.17
N TYR A 125 -13.61 1.72 -7.29
CA TYR A 125 -13.59 2.06 -5.87
C TYR A 125 -13.04 3.45 -5.63
N GLY A 126 -11.90 3.79 -6.24
CA GLY A 126 -11.33 5.14 -6.14
C GLY A 126 -12.29 6.22 -6.63
N LYS A 127 -12.93 6.01 -7.79
CA LYS A 127 -13.94 6.91 -8.33
C LYS A 127 -15.14 7.08 -7.41
N PHE A 128 -15.66 5.98 -6.85
CA PHE A 128 -16.80 6.03 -5.94
C PHE A 128 -16.47 6.72 -4.62
N ALA A 129 -15.28 6.45 -4.06
CA ALA A 129 -14.78 7.07 -2.84
C ALA A 129 -14.27 8.52 -3.05
N MET A 130 -14.15 8.99 -4.30
CA MET A 130 -13.45 10.24 -4.65
C MET A 130 -11.99 10.28 -4.15
N ILE A 131 -11.33 9.12 -4.12
CA ILE A 131 -9.92 8.98 -3.77
C ILE A 131 -9.08 8.95 -5.07
N PRO A 132 -8.00 9.75 -5.18
CA PRO A 132 -7.09 9.69 -6.33
C PRO A 132 -6.49 8.30 -6.53
N VAL A 133 -6.45 7.84 -7.78
CA VAL A 133 -5.85 6.55 -8.18
C VAL A 133 -4.72 6.82 -9.17
N PHE A 134 -3.58 6.19 -8.92
CA PHE A 134 -2.39 6.28 -9.76
C PHE A 134 -2.12 4.92 -10.40
N GLU A 135 -1.78 4.90 -11.69
CA GLU A 135 -1.49 3.70 -12.48
C GLU A 135 -0.07 3.78 -13.04
N PRO A 136 0.96 3.34 -12.30
CA PRO A 136 2.33 3.36 -12.79
C PRO A 136 2.53 2.32 -13.90
N SER A 137 3.20 2.72 -14.99
CA SER A 137 3.51 1.87 -16.14
C SER A 137 4.95 1.34 -16.13
N SER A 138 5.78 1.80 -15.19
CA SER A 138 7.17 1.37 -15.00
C SER A 138 7.57 1.38 -13.53
N GLN A 139 8.69 0.74 -13.20
CA GLN A 139 9.23 0.74 -11.83
C GLN A 139 9.62 2.15 -11.35
N GLN A 140 10.09 3.00 -12.26
CA GLN A 140 10.41 4.39 -11.92
C GLN A 140 9.14 5.19 -11.62
N GLU A 141 8.08 5.03 -12.42
CA GLU A 141 6.79 5.66 -12.12
C GLU A 141 6.19 5.14 -10.81
N ALA A 142 6.32 3.84 -10.52
CA ALA A 142 5.86 3.27 -9.26
C ALA A 142 6.59 3.87 -8.06
N TYR A 143 7.90 4.14 -8.20
CA TYR A 143 8.67 4.85 -7.19
C TYR A 143 8.19 6.30 -7.06
N ASP A 144 8.14 7.05 -8.17
CA ASP A 144 7.85 8.48 -8.18
C ASP A 144 6.42 8.80 -7.69
N MET A 145 5.45 7.94 -7.98
CA MET A 145 4.06 8.10 -7.52
C MET A 145 3.87 7.73 -6.04
N THR A 146 4.79 6.99 -5.44
CA THR A 146 4.73 6.57 -4.03
C THR A 146 5.48 7.54 -3.10
N TYR A 147 6.46 8.29 -3.63
CA TYR A 147 7.35 9.19 -2.88
C TYR A 147 6.66 10.47 -2.38
#